data_AF-A0A920NG86-F1
#
_entry.id   AF-A0A920NG86-F1
#
_cell.length_a   1.000
_cell.length_b   1.000
_cell.length_c   1.000
_cell.angle_alpha   90.00
_cell.angle_beta   90.00
_cell.angle_gamma   90.00
#
_symmetry.space_group_name_H-M   'P 1'
#
loop_
_entity.id
_entity.type
_entity.pdbx_description
1 polymer ?
#
loop_
_entity_poly.entity_id
_entity_poly.type
_entity_poly.pdbx_seq_one_letter_code
_entity_poly.pdbx_strand_id
1 'polypeptide(L)' 'MNFLPYIEHIVECFGVNRVMFGGDWPVVTLAATYERWVDTLLAFLSHLKPVELTRVFKKNAEKFYKI' A
#
# COMPACT_ATOMS: atom_id res chain seq x y z
N MET A 1 -2.73 -11.42 11.53
CA MET A 1 -3.72 -11.47 10.43
C MET A 1 -2.95 -11.51 9.13
N ASN A 2 -3.33 -12.39 8.21
CA ASN A 2 -2.73 -12.44 6.88
C ASN A 2 -3.56 -11.56 5.94
N PHE A 3 -3.04 -10.40 5.53
CA PHE A 3 -3.72 -9.49 4.61
C PHE A 3 -3.38 -9.73 3.15
N LEU A 4 -2.41 -10.63 2.86
CA LEU A 4 -1.90 -10.88 1.52
C LEU A 4 -2.99 -11.21 0.49
N PRO A 5 -3.99 -12.07 0.77
CA PRO A 5 -5.01 -12.40 -0.23
C PRO A 5 -5.83 -11.19 -0.67
N TYR A 6 -6.08 -10.24 0.24
CA TYR A 6 -6.82 -9.02 -0.08
C TYR A 6 -5.97 -8.05 -0.90
N ILE A 7 -4.70 -7.93 -0.57
CA ILE A 7 -3.76 -7.06 -1.30
C ILE A 7 -3.56 -7.59 -2.71
N GLU A 8 -3.34 -8.89 -2.87
CA GLU A 8 -3.21 -9.55 -4.18
C GLU A 8 -4.48 -9.34 -5.01
N HIS A 9 -5.66 -9.59 -4.43
CA HIS A 9 -6.92 -9.37 -5.11
C HIS A 9 -7.11 -7.92 -5.58
N ILE A 10 -6.77 -6.93 -4.74
CA ILE A 10 -6.83 -5.51 -5.11
C ILE A 10 -5.87 -5.20 -6.27
N VAL A 11 -4.64 -5.71 -6.21
CA VAL A 11 -3.64 -5.51 -7.27
C VAL A 11 -4.08 -6.20 -8.57
N GLU A 12 -4.66 -7.38 -8.51
CA GLU A 12 -5.22 -8.08 -9.68
C GLU A 12 -6.38 -7.32 -10.32
N CYS A 13 -7.34 -6.84 -9.51
CA CYS A 13 -8.51 -6.14 -10.03
C CYS A 13 -8.18 -4.75 -10.59
N PHE A 14 -7.33 -3.98 -9.91
CA PHE A 14 -7.09 -2.58 -10.26
C PHE A 14 -5.79 -2.38 -11.04
N GLY A 15 -4.82 -3.28 -10.89
CA GLY A 15 -3.46 -3.11 -11.38
C GLY A 15 -2.65 -2.16 -10.48
N VAL A 16 -1.34 -2.41 -10.38
CA VAL A 16 -0.42 -1.65 -9.51
C VAL A 16 -0.40 -0.14 -9.77
N ASN A 17 -0.82 0.31 -10.96
CA ASN A 17 -0.89 1.72 -11.36
C ASN A 17 -2.11 2.47 -10.80
N ARG A 18 -3.04 1.78 -10.13
CA ARG A 18 -4.28 2.36 -9.58
C ARG A 18 -4.48 2.08 -8.09
N VAL A 19 -3.43 1.60 -7.41
CA VAL A 19 -3.43 1.33 -5.96
C VAL A 19 -2.47 2.29 -5.27
N MET A 20 -2.81 2.79 -4.10
CA MET A 20 -1.94 3.67 -3.32
C MET A 20 -1.95 3.30 -1.83
N PHE A 21 -0.83 3.56 -1.15
CA PHE A 21 -0.74 3.41 0.30
C PHE A 21 -1.67 4.41 1.02
N GLY A 22 -2.36 3.91 2.04
CA GLY A 22 -3.15 4.71 2.98
C GLY A 22 -2.73 4.37 4.41
N GLY A 23 -2.31 5.38 5.18
CA GLY A 23 -1.80 5.18 6.53
C GLY A 23 -2.88 5.03 7.60
N ASP A 24 -4.09 5.56 7.35
CA ASP A 24 -5.23 5.57 8.28
C ASP A 24 -4.90 6.07 9.71
N TRP A 25 -3.87 6.90 9.84
CA TRP A 25 -3.52 7.49 11.13
C TRP A 25 -4.55 8.58 11.50
N PRO A 26 -4.99 8.67 12.77
CA PRO A 26 -4.57 7.87 13.93
C PRO A 26 -5.38 6.59 14.14
N VAL A 27 -6.43 6.34 13.35
CA VAL A 27 -7.36 5.21 13.56
C VAL A 27 -6.66 3.85 13.54
N VAL A 28 -5.65 3.67 12.68
CA VAL A 28 -4.83 2.45 12.61
C VAL A 28 -4.21 2.06 13.97
N THR A 29 -3.98 3.04 14.87
CA THR A 29 -3.39 2.82 16.20
C THR A 29 -4.29 2.02 17.13
N LEU A 30 -5.57 1.85 16.80
CA LEU A 30 -6.49 0.95 17.52
C LEU A 30 -6.13 -0.53 17.30
N ALA A 31 -5.40 -0.87 16.23
CA ALA A 31 -5.08 -2.25 15.85
C ALA A 31 -3.58 -2.55 15.74
N ALA A 32 -2.73 -1.57 15.37
CA ALA A 32 -1.28 -1.74 15.23
C ALA A 32 -0.53 -0.41 15.38
N THR A 33 0.78 -0.46 15.65
CA THR A 33 1.62 0.74 15.49
C THR A 33 1.70 1.13 14.02
N TYR A 34 1.90 2.42 13.74
CA TYR A 34 2.02 2.91 12.37
C TYR A 34 3.21 2.27 11.64
N GLU A 35 4.35 2.11 12.32
CA GLU A 35 5.52 1.40 11.81
C GLU A 35 5.19 -0.04 11.42
N ARG A 36 4.51 -0.79 12.31
CA ARG A 36 4.09 -2.16 12.01
C ARG A 36 3.15 -2.22 10.81
N TRP A 37 2.28 -1.24 10.63
CA TRP A 37 1.40 -1.17 9.45
C TRP A 37 2.20 -0.99 8.16
N VAL A 38 3.15 -0.05 8.14
CA VAL A 38 4.02 0.20 6.99
C VAL A 38 4.88 -1.04 6.67
N ASP A 39 5.52 -1.64 7.67
CA ASP A 39 6.36 -2.83 7.50
C ASP A 39 5.57 -4.03 6.97
N THR A 40 4.34 -4.19 7.45
CA THR A 40 3.44 -5.26 6.98
C THR A 40 3.16 -5.12 5.49
N LEU A 41 2.85 -3.91 5.01
CA LEU A 41 2.63 -3.67 3.59
C LEU A 41 3.91 -3.82 2.76
N LEU A 42 5.05 -3.35 3.26
CA LEU A 42 6.35 -3.52 2.58
C LEU A 42 6.69 -5.01 2.42
N ALA A 43 6.42 -5.83 3.43
CA ALA A 43 6.63 -7.28 3.36
C ALA A 43 5.75 -7.92 2.28
N PHE A 44 4.46 -7.57 2.22
CA PHE A 44 3.55 -8.12 1.21
C PHE A 44 3.88 -7.67 -0.22
N LEU A 45 4.41 -6.46 -0.38
CA LEU A 45 4.78 -5.90 -1.68
C LEU A 45 6.25 -6.15 -2.05
N SER A 46 6.97 -6.98 -1.29
CA SER A 46 8.40 -7.27 -1.51
C SER A 46 8.74 -7.86 -2.88
N HIS A 47 7.75 -8.41 -3.59
CA HIS A 47 7.89 -8.94 -4.95
C HIS A 47 7.86 -7.86 -6.04
N LEU A 48 7.44 -6.62 -5.72
CA LEU A 48 7.37 -5.51 -6.66
C LEU A 48 8.75 -4.89 -6.90
N LYS A 49 8.97 -4.39 -8.13
CA LYS A 49 10.18 -3.64 -8.46
C LYS A 49 10.20 -2.29 -7.72
N PRO A 50 11.38 -1.68 -7.50
CA PRO A 50 11.48 -0.37 -6.83
C PRO A 50 10.61 0.73 -7.47
N VAL A 51 10.47 0.71 -8.81
CA VAL A 51 9.62 1.65 -9.53
C VAL A 51 8.13 1.44 -9.27
N GLU A 52 7.70 0.20 -9.02
CA GLU A 52 6.31 -0.16 -8.71
C GLU A 52 5.97 0.19 -7.26
N LEU A 53 6.88 -0.07 -6.32
CA LEU A 53 6.76 0.42 -4.94
C LEU A 53 6.64 1.95 -4.89
N THR A 54 7.48 2.66 -5.66
CA THR A 54 7.41 4.12 -5.77
C THR A 54 6.05 4.60 -6.32
N ARG A 55 5.40 3.80 -7.17
CA ARG A 55 4.04 4.11 -7.64
C ARG A 55 3.01 3.98 -6.52
N VAL A 56 3.03 2.86 -5.81
CA VAL A 56 2.09 2.58 -4.71
C VAL A 56 2.24 3.59 -3.57
N PHE A 57 3.47 3.92 -3.15
CA PHE A 57 3.70 4.80 -2.01
C PHE A 57 3.72 6.30 -2.35
N LYS A 58 3.73 6.69 -3.64
CA LYS A 58 3.87 8.09 -4.03
C LYS A 58 3.20 8.44 -5.36
N LYS A 59 3.68 7.90 -6.48
CA LYS A 59 3.31 8.42 -7.83
C LYS A 59 1.84 8.27 -8.18
N ASN A 60 1.16 7.24 -7.69
CA ASN A 60 -0.26 7.07 -7.96
C ASN A 60 -1.10 8.11 -7.22
N ALA A 61 -0.72 8.46 -5.98
CA ALA A 61 -1.37 9.53 -5.23
C ALA A 61 -1.09 10.90 -5.87
N GLU A 62 0.16 11.20 -6.24
CA GLU A 62 0.54 12.44 -6.95
C GLU A 62 -0.31 12.62 -8.22
N LYS A 63 -0.39 11.58 -9.04
CA LYS A 63 -1.19 11.59 -10.27
C LYS A 63 -2.68 11.80 -10.01
N PHE A 64 -3.23 11.12 -9.00
CA PHE A 64 -4.66 11.17 -8.69
C PHE A 64 -5.07 12.54 -8.12
N TYR A 65 -4.31 13.04 -7.15
CA TYR A 65 -4.59 14.31 -6.47
C TYR A 65 -4.02 15.55 -7.19
N LYS A 66 -3.24 15.36 -8.26
CA LYS A 66 -2.62 16.43 -9.06
C LYS A 66 -1.68 17.32 -8.23
N ILE A 67 -0.80 16.70 -7.46
CA ILE A 67 0.25 17.34 -6.65
C ILE A 67 1.64 17.08 -7.22
#